data_AF-A0A0M4FV04-F1
#
_entry.id   AF-A0A0M4FV04-F1
#
_cell.length_a   1.000
_cell.length_b   1.000
_cell.length_c   1.000
_cell.angle_alpha   90.00
_cell.angle_beta   90.00
_cell.angle_gamma   90.00
#
_symmetry.space_group_name_H-M   'P 1'
#
loop_
_entity.id
_entity.type
_entity.pdbx_description
1 polymer ?
#
loop_
_entity_poly.entity_id
_entity_poly.type
_entity_poly.pdbx_seq_one_letter_code
_entity_poly.pdbx_strand_id
1 'polypeptide(L)'
;MRLTKKKLLGLLVILFGISVFMQNSGLGDAVFWPLCFLIAGYFFHKYSHRLLGSVMYVFAGLLFVKSLFSITFNLFGYLFAAFLIYAGYRLVTNQPVFAQKEKTKEPSKKVDLTKKKSEPVNHTIPTANRNFFIGEVRLMKNPFDLTDLNISGFIGDVKIDLSKAIVPEGESTIVISGIIGDIDIYVPADLEVAITSSAFVGDMDIIGDRSSGLSSKIHASSSNYNNSSRKVKISISLFIGDVDVRYL
;
A
#
# COMPACT_ATOMS: atom_id res chain seq x y z
N MET A 1 -26.80 16.82 -32.54
CA MET A 1 -26.48 15.91 -33.66
C MET A 1 -25.61 14.79 -33.13
N ARG A 2 -26.12 13.55 -33.00
CA ARG A 2 -25.35 12.42 -32.44
C ARG A 2 -24.39 11.89 -33.51
N LEU A 3 -23.08 11.97 -33.27
CA LEU A 3 -22.09 11.35 -34.17
C LEU A 3 -22.23 9.82 -34.10
N THR A 4 -22.28 9.17 -35.26
CA THR A 4 -22.28 7.70 -35.35
C THR A 4 -20.87 7.16 -35.11
N LYS A 5 -20.75 5.95 -34.54
CA LYS A 5 -19.45 5.32 -34.23
C LYS A 5 -18.50 5.28 -35.43
N LYS A 6 -19.03 5.12 -36.65
CA LYS A 6 -18.25 5.16 -37.91
C LYS A 6 -17.67 6.55 -38.22
N LYS A 7 -18.42 7.63 -37.94
CA LYS A 7 -17.94 9.01 -38.10
C LYS A 7 -16.87 9.36 -37.06
N LEU A 8 -17.02 8.86 -35.83
CA LEU A 8 -15.99 9.00 -34.79
C LEU A 8 -14.69 8.30 -35.20
N LEU A 9 -14.79 7.06 -35.71
CA LEU A 9 -13.63 6.30 -36.17
C LEU A 9 -12.94 6.99 -37.36
N GLY A 10 -13.71 7.49 -38.33
CA GLY A 10 -13.16 8.25 -39.45
C GLY A 10 -12.43 9.53 -38.99
N LEU A 11 -13.01 10.26 -38.03
CA LEU A 11 -12.38 11.46 -37.46
C LEU A 11 -11.08 11.14 -36.71
N LEU A 12 -11.03 10.02 -35.98
CA LEU A 12 -9.80 9.54 -35.32
C LEU A 12 -8.69 9.20 -36.33
N VAL A 13 -9.04 8.52 -37.43
CA VAL A 13 -8.07 8.18 -38.48
C VAL A 13 -7.52 9.43 -39.16
N ILE A 14 -8.38 10.42 -39.45
CA ILE A 14 -7.96 11.71 -40.01
C ILE A 14 -7.04 12.45 -39.02
N LEU A 15 -7.41 12.49 -37.74
CA LEU A 15 -6.62 13.13 -36.69
C LEU A 15 -5.23 12.47 -36.55
N PHE A 16 -5.18 11.14 -36.62
CA PHE A 16 -3.94 10.37 -36.59
C PHE A 16 -3.07 10.63 -37.83
N GLY A 17 -3.67 10.70 -39.02
CA GLY A 17 -2.96 11.03 -40.27
C GLY A 17 -2.35 12.44 -40.24
N ILE A 18 -3.08 13.44 -39.73
CA ILE A 18 -2.57 14.80 -39.56
C ILE A 18 -1.41 14.83 -38.54
N SER A 19 -1.52 14.05 -37.46
CA SER A 19 -0.46 13.92 -36.45
C SER A 19 0.85 13.41 -37.06
N VAL A 20 0.80 12.31 -37.82
CA VAL A 20 1.96 11.71 -38.50
C VAL A 20 2.56 12.67 -39.54
N PHE A 21 1.71 13.36 -40.30
CA PHE A 21 2.16 14.34 -41.29
C PHE A 21 2.90 15.53 -40.65
N MET A 22 2.38 16.06 -39.54
CA MET A 22 3.07 17.13 -38.82
C MET A 22 4.36 16.64 -38.16
N GLN A 23 4.43 15.39 -37.72
CA GLN A 23 5.65 14.79 -37.15
C GLN A 23 6.78 14.74 -38.19
N ASN A 24 6.47 14.38 -39.43
CA ASN A 24 7.43 14.40 -40.54
C ASN A 24 7.89 15.82 -40.93
N SER A 25 7.15 16.86 -40.52
CA SER A 25 7.51 18.27 -40.75
C SER A 25 8.40 18.86 -39.63
N GLY A 26 8.75 18.08 -38.61
CA GLY A 26 9.52 18.55 -37.45
C GLY A 26 8.74 19.40 -36.43
N LEU A 27 7.44 19.65 -36.70
CA LEU A 27 6.55 20.50 -35.89
C LEU A 27 5.45 19.70 -35.16
N GLY A 28 5.42 18.38 -35.36
CA GLY A 28 4.33 17.50 -34.92
C GLY A 28 4.06 17.56 -33.43
N ASP A 29 4.97 17.02 -32.63
CA ASP A 29 4.71 16.90 -31.19
C ASP A 29 4.68 18.27 -30.48
N ALA A 30 5.34 19.26 -31.08
CA ALA A 30 5.44 20.64 -30.61
C ALA A 30 4.10 21.39 -30.63
N VAL A 31 3.34 21.26 -31.71
CA VAL A 31 2.15 22.08 -31.97
C VAL A 31 0.87 21.27 -31.84
N PHE A 32 0.90 20.00 -32.27
CA PHE A 32 -0.29 19.18 -32.37
C PHE A 32 -0.90 18.83 -31.01
N TRP A 33 -0.09 18.33 -30.06
CA TRP A 33 -0.59 17.92 -28.75
C TRP A 33 -1.12 19.09 -27.91
N PRO A 34 -0.41 20.23 -27.76
CA PRO A 34 -0.95 21.39 -27.07
C PRO A 34 -2.28 21.87 -27.65
N LEU A 35 -2.39 21.94 -28.98
CA LEU A 35 -3.61 22.37 -29.65
C LEU A 35 -4.77 21.39 -29.43
N CYS A 36 -4.50 20.08 -29.50
CA CYS A 36 -5.49 19.04 -29.21
C CYS A 36 -6.01 19.14 -27.76
N PHE A 37 -5.13 19.34 -26.79
CA PHE A 37 -5.51 19.49 -25.38
C PHE A 37 -6.25 20.82 -25.10
N LEU A 38 -5.92 21.91 -25.82
CA LEU A 38 -6.71 23.14 -25.77
C LEU A 38 -8.15 22.92 -26.27
N ILE A 39 -8.31 22.27 -27.42
CA ILE A 39 -9.64 22.00 -28.02
C ILE A 39 -10.45 21.04 -27.14
N ALA A 40 -9.81 19.98 -26.62
CA ALA A 40 -10.43 19.05 -25.69
C ALA A 40 -10.82 19.74 -24.37
N GLY A 41 -9.95 20.60 -23.82
CA GLY A 41 -10.22 21.41 -22.65
C GLY A 41 -11.43 22.33 -22.82
N TYR A 42 -11.51 23.01 -23.97
CA TYR A 42 -12.67 23.83 -24.34
C TYR A 42 -13.97 23.03 -24.39
N PHE A 43 -13.92 21.84 -25.00
CA PHE A 43 -15.09 20.96 -25.08
C PHE A 43 -15.52 20.44 -23.69
N PHE A 44 -14.56 20.01 -22.86
CA PHE A 44 -14.83 19.47 -21.52
C PHE A 44 -15.33 20.52 -20.53
N HIS A 45 -14.83 21.75 -20.62
CA HIS A 45 -15.32 22.87 -19.83
C HIS A 45 -16.78 23.22 -20.16
N LYS A 46 -17.19 22.97 -21.41
CA LYS A 46 -18.55 23.24 -21.90
C LYS A 46 -19.56 22.11 -21.62
N TYR A 47 -19.13 20.84 -21.57
CA TYR A 47 -20.06 19.70 -21.56
C TYR A 47 -20.09 18.80 -20.31
N SER A 48 -19.04 18.75 -19.47
CA SER A 48 -18.96 17.68 -18.45
C SER A 48 -18.52 18.17 -17.06
N HIS A 49 -17.27 18.62 -16.85
CA HIS A 49 -16.78 19.03 -15.52
C HIS A 49 -15.75 20.16 -15.61
N ARG A 50 -16.03 21.29 -14.93
CA ARG A 50 -15.19 22.52 -14.95
C ARG A 50 -13.73 22.27 -14.54
N LEU A 51 -13.51 21.37 -13.58
CA LEU A 51 -12.17 20.97 -13.12
C LEU A 51 -11.37 20.26 -14.22
N LEU A 52 -12.01 19.36 -14.95
CA LEU A 52 -11.33 18.55 -15.96
C LEU A 52 -10.91 19.39 -17.17
N GLY A 53 -11.73 20.39 -17.56
CA GLY A 53 -11.35 21.39 -18.54
C GLY A 53 -10.16 22.26 -18.08
N SER A 54 -10.14 22.67 -16.81
CA SER A 54 -9.01 23.44 -16.24
C SER A 54 -7.71 22.63 -16.27
N VAL A 55 -7.77 21.35 -15.89
CA VAL A 55 -6.61 20.43 -15.93
C VAL A 55 -6.08 20.27 -17.36
N MET A 56 -6.97 20.14 -18.36
CA MET A 56 -6.58 20.05 -19.77
C MET A 56 -5.83 21.30 -20.26
N TYR A 57 -6.24 22.50 -19.84
CA TYR A 57 -5.54 23.74 -20.20
C TYR A 57 -4.15 23.85 -19.55
N VAL A 58 -4.02 23.45 -18.28
CA VAL A 58 -2.72 23.40 -17.59
C VAL A 58 -1.79 22.41 -18.30
N PHE A 59 -2.30 21.25 -18.70
CA PHE A 59 -1.53 20.26 -19.43
C PHE A 59 -1.10 20.76 -20.82
N ALA A 60 -1.99 21.44 -21.55
CA ALA A 60 -1.69 22.06 -22.84
C ALA A 60 -0.59 23.13 -22.73
N GLY A 61 -0.68 24.00 -21.72
CA GLY A 61 0.33 25.04 -21.46
C GLY A 61 1.69 24.45 -21.09
N LEU A 62 1.72 23.41 -20.26
CA LEU A 62 2.96 22.74 -19.87
C LEU A 62 3.64 22.06 -21.08
N LEU A 63 2.87 21.42 -21.96
CA LEU A 63 3.38 20.84 -23.21
C LEU A 63 3.89 21.91 -24.18
N PHE A 64 3.21 23.05 -24.28
CA PHE A 64 3.64 24.17 -25.13
C PHE A 64 4.96 24.78 -24.63
N VAL A 65 5.11 24.97 -23.31
CA VAL A 65 6.37 25.44 -22.71
C VAL A 65 7.49 24.43 -22.92
N LYS A 66 7.23 23.12 -22.75
CA LYS A 66 8.19 22.06 -23.08
C LYS A 66 8.68 22.19 -24.53
N SER A 67 7.76 22.44 -25.46
CA SER A 67 8.09 22.64 -26.88
C SER A 67 8.89 23.91 -27.14
N LEU A 68 8.54 25.04 -26.50
CA LEU A 68 9.15 26.34 -26.76
C LEU A 68 10.63 26.37 -26.36
N PHE A 69 10.97 25.73 -25.25
CA PHE A 69 12.34 25.72 -24.75
C PHE A 69 13.17 24.53 -25.28
N SER A 70 12.59 23.61 -26.06
CA SER A 70 13.23 22.34 -26.48
C SER A 70 13.87 21.57 -25.31
N ILE A 71 13.35 21.74 -24.10
CA ILE A 71 13.93 21.11 -22.93
C ILE A 71 13.34 19.71 -22.80
N THR A 72 14.22 18.71 -22.74
CA THR A 72 13.89 17.32 -22.37
C THR A 72 13.57 17.24 -20.87
N PHE A 73 12.67 18.10 -20.37
CA PHE A 73 12.18 18.04 -19.00
C PHE A 73 11.28 16.82 -18.91
N ASN A 74 11.85 15.69 -18.46
CA ASN A 74 11.06 14.56 -17.98
C ASN A 74 10.41 15.01 -16.68
N LEU A 75 9.23 15.65 -16.74
CA LEU A 75 8.49 16.11 -15.57
C LEU A 75 8.38 15.01 -14.50
N PHE A 76 8.20 13.76 -14.95
CA PHE A 76 8.23 12.59 -14.08
C PHE A 76 9.59 12.37 -13.41
N GLY A 77 10.71 12.53 -14.14
CA GLY A 77 12.06 12.44 -13.60
C GLY A 77 12.38 13.54 -12.59
N TYR A 78 11.94 14.77 -12.81
CA TYR A 78 12.12 15.86 -11.84
C TYR A 78 11.19 15.72 -10.63
N LEU A 79 9.95 15.27 -10.80
CA LEU A 79 9.06 14.92 -9.68
C LEU A 79 9.63 13.77 -8.87
N PHE A 80 10.17 12.74 -9.52
CA PHE A 80 10.83 11.61 -8.88
C PHE A 80 12.12 12.05 -8.16
N ALA A 81 12.94 12.90 -8.77
CA ALA A 81 14.13 13.47 -8.14
C ALA A 81 13.78 14.35 -6.94
N ALA A 82 12.77 15.23 -7.05
CA ALA A 82 12.29 16.05 -5.94
C ALA A 82 11.71 15.18 -4.81
N PHE A 83 10.98 14.12 -5.14
CA PHE A 83 10.50 13.12 -4.19
C PHE A 83 11.67 12.42 -3.48
N LEU A 84 12.70 11.99 -4.21
CA LEU A 84 13.88 11.34 -3.62
C LEU A 84 14.68 12.30 -2.74
N ILE A 85 14.89 13.55 -3.17
CA ILE A 85 15.57 14.58 -2.36
C ILE A 85 14.77 14.85 -1.07
N TYR A 86 13.46 15.00 -1.17
CA TYR A 86 12.59 15.19 -0.01
C TYR A 86 12.59 13.97 0.91
N ALA A 87 12.49 12.76 0.35
CA ALA A 87 12.53 11.50 1.10
C ALA A 87 13.88 11.31 1.81
N GLY A 88 15.00 11.61 1.14
CA GLY A 88 16.34 11.57 1.70
C GLY A 88 16.56 12.62 2.79
N TYR A 89 16.17 13.88 2.54
CA TYR A 89 16.19 14.94 3.55
C TYR A 89 15.40 14.53 4.79
N ARG A 90 14.19 13.99 4.59
CA ARG A 90 13.31 13.50 5.66
C ARG A 90 13.90 12.32 6.42
N LEU A 91 14.57 11.38 5.72
CA LEU A 91 15.26 10.25 6.34
C LEU A 91 16.37 10.74 7.29
N VAL A 92 17.14 11.73 6.83
CA VAL A 92 18.22 12.35 7.63
C VAL A 92 17.66 13.11 8.84
N THR A 93 16.45 13.69 8.74
CA THR A 93 15.87 14.46 9.84
C THR A 93 15.16 13.61 10.91
N ASN A 94 15.03 12.29 10.72
CA ASN A 94 14.48 11.34 11.70
C ASN A 94 13.17 11.79 12.40
N GLN A 95 12.35 12.62 11.74
CA GLN A 95 11.07 13.06 12.30
C GLN A 95 10.01 12.02 11.98
N PRO A 96 9.41 11.35 12.98
CA PRO A 96 8.30 10.43 12.73
C PRO A 96 7.12 11.24 12.19
N VAL A 97 6.72 10.98 10.95
CA VAL A 97 5.54 11.61 10.32
C VAL A 97 4.23 11.21 11.00
N PHE A 98 4.28 10.15 11.80
CA PHE A 98 3.27 9.84 12.79
C PHE A 98 3.93 9.91 14.16
N ALA A 99 4.13 11.13 14.68
CA ALA A 99 4.26 11.32 16.11
C ALA A 99 2.93 10.86 16.73
N GLN A 100 2.88 9.57 17.07
CA GLN A 100 1.88 9.02 17.96
C GLN A 100 1.90 9.91 19.19
N LYS A 101 0.80 10.62 19.44
CA LYS A 101 0.57 11.26 20.74
C LYS A 101 0.55 10.15 21.78
N GLU A 102 1.72 9.83 22.32
CA GLU A 102 1.81 9.21 23.63
C GLU A 102 1.18 10.19 24.62
N LYS A 103 -0.09 9.95 24.94
CA LYS A 103 -0.65 10.46 26.18
C LYS A 103 0.00 9.63 27.29
N THR A 104 1.16 10.09 27.76
CA THR A 104 1.72 9.75 29.05
C THR A 104 0.61 9.94 30.09
N LYS A 105 0.13 8.84 30.67
CA LYS A 105 -0.72 8.86 31.86
C LYS A 105 0.19 8.63 33.06
N GLU A 106 0.25 9.59 33.96
CA GLU A 106 0.41 9.40 35.41
C GLU A 106 0.11 10.73 36.13
N PRO A 107 -0.28 10.77 37.42
CA PRO A 107 -1.06 9.80 38.20
C PRO A 107 -2.30 10.44 38.89
N SER A 108 -3.22 9.58 39.31
CA SER A 108 -4.16 9.75 40.45
C SER A 108 -5.13 10.96 40.51
N LYS A 109 -6.44 10.69 40.39
CA LYS A 109 -7.42 11.27 41.30
C LYS A 109 -8.64 10.34 41.51
N LYS A 110 -8.63 9.75 42.70
CA LYS A 110 -9.71 9.21 43.56
C LYS A 110 -11.02 8.70 42.91
N VAL A 111 -11.27 7.44 43.25
CA VAL A 111 -12.56 6.74 43.35
C VAL A 111 -13.73 7.67 43.69
N ASP A 112 -14.79 7.59 42.89
CA ASP A 112 -16.15 7.67 43.43
C ASP A 112 -17.05 6.66 42.71
N LEU A 113 -17.77 5.89 43.52
CA LEU A 113 -18.63 4.77 43.14
C LEU A 113 -20.06 5.30 43.07
N THR A 114 -20.62 5.60 41.91
CA THR A 114 -22.08 5.60 41.73
C THR A 114 -22.53 5.48 40.26
N LYS A 115 -23.26 4.39 39.97
CA LYS A 115 -24.34 4.24 38.97
C LYS A 115 -24.16 4.87 37.57
N LYS A 116 -24.07 4.02 36.53
CA LYS A 116 -24.98 4.11 35.37
C LYS A 116 -25.00 2.85 34.49
N LYS A 117 -26.14 2.17 34.53
CA LYS A 117 -26.95 1.60 33.44
C LYS A 117 -26.26 0.82 32.30
N SER A 118 -26.70 -0.43 32.18
CA SER A 118 -26.48 -1.40 31.10
C SER A 118 -26.87 -0.89 29.71
N GLU A 119 -25.91 -0.94 28.79
CA GLU A 119 -26.06 -0.99 27.32
C GLU A 119 -25.12 -2.11 26.80
N PRO A 120 -25.47 -2.82 25.71
CA PRO A 120 -24.69 -3.95 25.23
C PRO A 120 -23.35 -3.46 24.67
N VAL A 121 -22.28 -3.77 25.39
CA VAL A 121 -20.91 -3.49 24.96
C VAL A 121 -20.57 -4.47 23.85
N ASN A 122 -20.63 -4.00 22.61
CA ASN A 122 -19.90 -4.64 21.52
C ASN A 122 -18.40 -4.58 21.89
N HIS A 123 -17.84 -5.70 22.33
CA HIS A 123 -16.40 -5.86 22.54
C HIS A 123 -15.71 -5.79 21.18
N THR A 124 -15.45 -4.59 20.66
CA THR A 124 -14.39 -4.40 19.68
C THR A 124 -13.08 -4.61 20.43
N ILE A 125 -12.53 -5.82 20.33
CA ILE A 125 -11.20 -6.15 20.81
C ILE A 125 -10.23 -5.14 20.14
N PRO A 126 -9.40 -4.40 20.89
CA PRO A 126 -8.49 -3.45 20.30
C PRO A 126 -7.46 -4.17 19.42
N THR A 127 -7.49 -3.86 18.12
CA THR A 127 -6.48 -4.28 17.15
C THR A 127 -5.21 -3.45 17.34
N ALA A 128 -4.08 -4.10 17.54
CA ALA A 128 -2.77 -3.45 17.57
C ALA A 128 -2.29 -3.19 16.13
N ASN A 129 -2.10 -1.92 15.78
CA ASN A 129 -1.57 -1.52 14.46
C ASN A 129 -0.11 -1.07 14.58
N ARG A 130 0.75 -1.58 13.71
CA ARG A 130 2.17 -1.21 13.63
C ARG A 130 2.53 -0.85 12.18
N ASN A 131 2.83 0.42 11.94
CA ASN A 131 3.18 0.91 10.62
C ASN A 131 4.62 1.42 10.61
N PHE A 132 5.42 1.03 9.61
CA PHE A 132 6.79 1.52 9.44
C PHE A 132 7.11 1.80 7.97
N PHE A 133 7.94 2.81 7.74
CA PHE A 133 8.41 3.14 6.39
C PHE A 133 9.73 2.43 6.09
N ILE A 134 10.73 2.63 6.95
CA ILE A 134 11.99 1.87 6.95
C ILE A 134 12.23 1.41 8.37
N GLY A 135 12.56 0.14 8.57
CA GLY A 135 12.89 -0.39 9.89
C GLY A 135 12.57 -1.86 10.04
N GLU A 136 12.42 -2.31 11.28
CA GLU A 136 12.13 -3.71 11.59
C GLU A 136 11.11 -3.81 12.73
N VAL A 137 10.22 -4.79 12.67
CA VAL A 137 9.33 -5.16 13.78
C VAL A 137 9.83 -6.45 14.41
N ARG A 138 10.32 -6.37 15.66
CA ARG A 138 10.76 -7.55 16.43
C ARG A 138 9.86 -7.82 17.63
N LEU A 139 9.18 -8.96 17.62
CA LEU A 139 8.38 -9.50 18.74
C LEU A 139 8.97 -10.82 19.22
N MET A 140 10.21 -10.76 19.73
CA MET A 140 11.01 -11.97 20.01
C MET A 140 11.28 -12.22 21.50
N LYS A 141 11.42 -11.16 22.31
CA LYS A 141 12.02 -11.26 23.66
C LYS A 141 10.99 -11.15 24.79
N ASN A 142 10.10 -10.18 24.68
CA ASN A 142 9.17 -9.85 25.75
C ASN A 142 7.81 -10.50 25.47
N PRO A 143 7.13 -11.05 26.49
CA PRO A 143 5.74 -11.46 26.36
C PRO A 143 4.88 -10.32 25.81
N PHE A 144 3.95 -10.65 24.92
CA PHE A 144 3.04 -9.67 24.33
C PHE A 144 1.64 -10.27 24.17
N ASP A 145 0.60 -9.46 24.39
CA ASP A 145 -0.78 -9.88 24.16
C ASP A 145 -1.07 -9.95 22.65
N LEU A 146 -1.53 -11.12 22.18
CA LEU A 146 -1.87 -11.35 20.79
C LEU A 146 -3.39 -11.39 20.64
N THR A 147 -4.03 -10.23 20.61
CA THR A 147 -5.45 -10.11 20.24
C THR A 147 -5.61 -10.13 18.72
N ASP A 148 -5.54 -8.96 18.10
CA ASP A 148 -5.43 -8.80 16.64
C ASP A 148 -4.26 -7.87 16.36
N LEU A 149 -3.41 -8.25 15.42
CA LEU A 149 -2.18 -7.54 15.08
C LEU A 149 -2.17 -7.26 13.57
N ASN A 150 -2.09 -5.98 13.21
CA ASN A 150 -1.89 -5.55 11.84
C ASN A 150 -0.53 -4.86 11.73
N ILE A 151 0.33 -5.37 10.84
CA ILE A 151 1.64 -4.83 10.54
C ILE A 151 1.67 -4.40 9.07
N SER A 152 1.98 -3.13 8.84
CA SER A 152 2.13 -2.56 7.49
C SER A 152 3.50 -1.90 7.33
N GLY A 153 4.30 -2.41 6.40
CA GLY A 153 5.69 -1.98 6.15
C GLY A 153 5.93 -1.54 4.72
N PHE A 154 6.86 -0.61 4.50
CA PHE A 154 7.37 -0.31 3.15
C PHE A 154 8.69 -1.04 2.89
N ILE A 155 9.76 -0.75 3.66
CA ILE A 155 11.05 -1.44 3.58
C ILE A 155 11.48 -1.97 4.96
N GLY A 156 11.79 -3.26 5.01
CA GLY A 156 12.45 -3.94 6.12
C GLY A 156 11.62 -5.05 6.74
N ASP A 157 12.14 -5.62 7.83
CA ASP A 157 11.82 -7.01 8.18
C ASP A 157 10.82 -7.12 9.34
N VAL A 158 10.20 -8.30 9.45
CA VAL A 158 9.30 -8.63 10.56
C VAL A 158 9.71 -9.97 11.15
N LYS A 159 10.06 -9.98 12.44
CA LYS A 159 10.40 -11.21 13.18
C LYS A 159 9.47 -11.37 14.38
N ILE A 160 8.71 -12.46 14.41
CA ILE A 160 7.72 -12.74 15.46
C ILE A 160 7.98 -14.12 16.06
N ASP A 161 8.11 -14.18 17.38
CA ASP A 161 8.13 -15.42 18.15
C ASP A 161 6.78 -15.60 18.85
N LEU A 162 5.93 -16.48 18.33
CA LEU A 162 4.63 -16.78 18.93
C LEU A 162 4.74 -17.54 20.24
N SER A 163 5.91 -18.09 20.60
CA SER A 163 6.15 -18.64 21.95
C SER A 163 6.08 -17.55 23.02
N LYS A 164 6.19 -16.27 22.66
CA LYS A 164 6.06 -15.12 23.57
C LYS A 164 4.66 -14.51 23.55
N ALA A 165 3.77 -15.00 22.68
CA ALA A 165 2.43 -14.49 22.56
C ALA A 165 1.52 -15.02 23.68
N ILE A 166 0.80 -14.12 24.33
CA ILE A 166 -0.33 -14.47 25.20
C ILE A 166 -1.58 -14.48 24.31
N VAL A 167 -1.97 -15.67 23.89
CA VAL A 167 -3.14 -15.87 23.00
C VAL A 167 -4.40 -16.04 23.86
N PRO A 168 -5.40 -15.15 23.75
CA PRO A 168 -6.67 -15.29 24.45
C PRO A 168 -7.48 -16.48 23.91
N GLU A 169 -8.54 -16.86 24.62
CA GLU A 169 -9.53 -17.80 24.07
C GLU A 169 -10.23 -17.20 22.84
N GLY A 170 -10.38 -18.01 21.80
CA GLY A 170 -10.89 -17.61 20.50
C GLY A 170 -9.84 -17.67 19.39
N GLU A 171 -10.10 -16.93 18.32
CA GLU A 171 -9.21 -16.77 17.16
C GLU A 171 -8.56 -15.39 17.20
N SER A 172 -7.24 -15.36 17.28
CA SER A 172 -6.43 -14.13 17.17
C SER A 172 -5.91 -13.99 15.75
N THR A 173 -5.95 -12.79 15.17
CA THR A 173 -5.50 -12.59 13.78
C THR A 173 -4.21 -11.78 13.69
N ILE A 174 -3.27 -12.25 12.88
CA ILE A 174 -2.08 -11.50 12.45
C ILE A 174 -2.21 -11.22 10.96
N VAL A 175 -2.16 -9.94 10.58
CA VAL A 175 -2.11 -9.50 9.19
C VAL A 175 -0.82 -8.74 8.97
N ILE A 176 0.01 -9.20 8.02
CA ILE A 176 1.27 -8.55 7.66
C ILE A 176 1.21 -8.18 6.18
N SER A 177 1.42 -6.90 5.89
CA SER A 177 1.50 -6.36 4.53
C SER A 177 2.79 -5.57 4.36
N GLY A 178 3.66 -5.98 3.45
CA GLY A 178 4.96 -5.35 3.20
C GLY A 178 5.24 -5.15 1.71
N ILE A 179 6.09 -4.18 1.37
CA ILE A 179 6.57 -4.02 -0.01
C ILE A 179 7.91 -4.69 -0.21
N ILE A 180 8.93 -4.39 0.59
CA ILE A 180 10.27 -4.97 0.49
C ILE A 180 10.73 -5.44 1.87
N GLY A 181 11.18 -6.68 2.00
CA GLY A 181 11.82 -7.19 3.22
C GLY A 181 11.35 -8.60 3.57
N ASP A 182 11.94 -9.17 4.61
CA ASP A 182 11.74 -10.58 4.96
C ASP A 182 10.82 -10.72 6.18
N ILE A 183 10.07 -11.83 6.23
CA ILE A 183 9.17 -12.15 7.33
C ILE A 183 9.56 -13.50 7.93
N ASP A 184 9.98 -13.49 9.19
CA ASP A 184 10.26 -14.67 10.01
C ASP A 184 9.17 -14.84 11.09
N ILE A 185 8.47 -15.97 11.10
CA ILE A 185 7.54 -16.32 12.17
C ILE A 185 7.91 -17.68 12.77
N TYR A 186 8.07 -17.71 14.08
CA TYR A 186 8.31 -18.91 14.87
C TYR A 186 7.03 -19.31 15.60
N VAL A 187 6.58 -20.53 15.38
CA VAL A 187 5.34 -21.09 15.94
C VAL A 187 5.69 -22.14 16.99
N PRO A 188 5.21 -22.05 18.25
CA PRO A 188 5.43 -23.12 19.21
C PRO A 188 4.58 -24.36 18.84
N ALA A 189 5.07 -25.56 19.15
CA ALA A 189 4.48 -26.83 18.71
C ALA A 189 3.06 -27.09 19.25
N ASP A 190 2.65 -26.43 20.33
CA ASP A 190 1.35 -26.55 20.98
C ASP A 190 0.32 -25.50 20.51
N LEU A 191 0.70 -24.60 19.58
CA LEU A 191 -0.19 -23.57 19.06
C LEU A 191 -0.76 -23.94 17.69
N GLU A 192 -2.09 -23.99 17.62
CA GLU A 192 -2.81 -24.23 16.38
C GLU A 192 -2.85 -22.95 15.53
N VAL A 193 -2.32 -23.04 14.32
CA VAL A 193 -2.23 -21.92 13.36
C VAL A 193 -2.85 -22.26 12.01
N ALA A 194 -3.38 -21.24 11.35
CA ALA A 194 -3.77 -21.26 9.93
C ALA A 194 -3.10 -20.10 9.22
N ILE A 195 -2.32 -20.39 8.19
CA ILE A 195 -1.44 -19.45 7.50
C ILE A 195 -1.88 -19.33 6.05
N THR A 196 -2.00 -18.10 5.59
CA THR A 196 -2.12 -17.74 4.17
C THR A 196 -1.01 -16.76 3.85
N SER A 197 -0.10 -17.13 2.96
CA SER A 197 1.02 -16.28 2.56
C SER A 197 1.05 -16.08 1.06
N SER A 198 1.57 -14.93 0.65
CA SER A 198 1.79 -14.58 -0.75
C SER A 198 2.97 -13.62 -0.88
N ALA A 199 3.80 -13.84 -1.90
CA ALA A 199 4.90 -12.97 -2.28
C ALA A 199 4.88 -12.77 -3.81
N PHE A 200 5.01 -11.54 -4.30
CA PHE A 200 5.06 -11.31 -5.75
C PHE A 200 6.43 -11.67 -6.34
N VAL A 201 7.52 -11.42 -5.63
CA VAL A 201 8.87 -11.89 -5.96
C VAL A 201 9.56 -12.32 -4.67
N GLY A 202 9.98 -13.58 -4.58
CA GLY A 202 10.71 -14.09 -3.41
C GLY A 202 10.47 -15.58 -3.18
N ASP A 203 11.11 -16.09 -2.14
CA ASP A 203 10.99 -17.47 -1.70
C ASP A 203 10.08 -17.56 -0.45
N MET A 204 9.34 -18.66 -0.34
CA MET A 204 8.51 -18.95 0.81
C MET A 204 8.76 -20.37 1.31
N ASP A 205 8.97 -20.51 2.62
CA ASP A 205 8.99 -21.79 3.35
C ASP A 205 7.99 -21.70 4.50
N ILE A 206 6.81 -22.32 4.32
CA ILE A 206 5.72 -22.28 5.28
C ILE A 206 5.51 -23.67 5.83
N ILE A 207 6.08 -23.92 7.01
CA ILE A 207 5.93 -25.18 7.75
C ILE A 207 6.32 -26.39 6.88
N GLY A 208 7.39 -26.22 6.08
CA GLY A 208 7.92 -27.24 5.19
C GLY A 208 7.35 -27.24 3.77
N ASP A 209 6.26 -26.51 3.51
CA ASP A 209 5.78 -26.25 2.15
C ASP A 209 6.59 -25.11 1.54
N ARG A 210 7.28 -25.38 0.42
CA ARG A 210 8.14 -24.40 -0.25
C ARG A 210 7.57 -23.93 -1.59
N SER A 211 7.70 -22.64 -1.86
CA SER A 211 7.36 -22.03 -3.15
C SER A 211 8.30 -20.88 -3.46
N SER A 212 8.85 -20.87 -4.67
CA SER A 212 9.85 -19.89 -5.13
C SER A 212 9.41 -19.25 -6.44
N GLY A 213 9.84 -18.02 -6.67
CA GLY A 213 9.70 -17.34 -7.97
C GLY A 213 8.71 -16.17 -7.95
N LEU A 214 7.96 -16.00 -9.05
CA LEU A 214 7.00 -14.91 -9.17
C LEU A 214 5.60 -15.34 -8.73
N SER A 215 4.95 -14.47 -7.94
CA SER A 215 3.56 -14.62 -7.48
C SER A 215 3.30 -15.94 -6.75
N SER A 216 4.17 -16.30 -5.83
CA SER A 216 4.03 -17.47 -4.98
C SER A 216 2.89 -17.28 -3.97
N LYS A 217 2.18 -18.37 -3.65
CA LYS A 217 1.09 -18.38 -2.66
C LYS A 217 1.02 -19.73 -1.97
N ILE A 218 0.98 -19.75 -0.64
CA ILE A 218 0.85 -20.98 0.16
C ILE A 218 -0.28 -20.83 1.18
N HIS A 219 -0.99 -21.93 1.40
CA HIS A 219 -1.98 -22.07 2.46
C HIS A 219 -1.61 -23.28 3.30
N ALA A 220 -1.36 -23.08 4.59
CA ALA A 220 -1.04 -24.14 5.54
C ALA A 220 -1.96 -24.04 6.75
N SER A 221 -2.36 -25.17 7.33
CA SER A 221 -3.16 -25.20 8.55
C SER A 221 -2.78 -26.39 9.39
N SER A 222 -2.68 -26.16 10.69
CA SER A 222 -2.63 -27.21 11.70
C SER A 222 -3.90 -28.07 11.68
N SER A 223 -3.77 -29.35 12.03
CA SER A 223 -4.84 -30.34 11.89
C SER A 223 -6.03 -30.10 12.82
N ASN A 224 -5.80 -29.52 13.99
CA ASN A 224 -6.84 -29.30 15.00
C ASN A 224 -7.29 -27.83 15.08
N TYR A 225 -6.89 -26.99 14.10
CA TYR A 225 -7.20 -25.56 14.04
C TYR A 225 -8.67 -25.23 14.30
N ASN A 226 -9.59 -25.98 13.68
CA ASN A 226 -11.02 -25.67 13.80
C ASN A 226 -11.59 -25.92 15.20
N ASN A 227 -11.07 -26.89 15.93
CA ASN A 227 -11.58 -27.30 17.25
C ASN A 227 -10.79 -26.71 18.42
N SER A 228 -9.67 -26.04 18.15
CA SER A 228 -8.86 -25.42 19.20
C SER A 228 -9.58 -24.25 19.86
N SER A 229 -9.52 -24.19 21.20
CA SER A 229 -10.02 -23.06 21.98
C SER A 229 -9.12 -21.82 21.87
N ARG A 230 -7.85 -21.99 21.50
CA ARG A 230 -6.87 -20.92 21.26
C ARG A 230 -6.17 -21.17 19.95
N LYS A 231 -6.31 -20.24 19.01
CA LYS A 231 -5.76 -20.40 17.66
C LYS A 231 -5.38 -19.07 17.03
N VAL A 232 -4.44 -19.11 16.10
CA VAL A 232 -3.94 -17.91 15.42
C VAL A 232 -4.10 -18.03 13.92
N LYS A 233 -4.78 -17.05 13.32
CA LYS A 233 -4.86 -16.89 11.87
C LYS A 233 -3.79 -15.90 11.40
N ILE A 234 -2.97 -16.30 10.44
CA ILE A 234 -1.86 -15.49 9.93
C ILE A 234 -2.08 -15.25 8.44
N SER A 235 -2.09 -13.97 8.04
CA SER A 235 -2.21 -13.55 6.64
C SER A 235 -1.02 -12.68 6.26
N ILE A 236 -0.25 -13.11 5.28
CA ILE A 236 1.00 -12.45 4.85
C ILE A 236 0.90 -12.07 3.38
N SER A 237 1.27 -10.83 3.07
CA SER A 237 1.35 -10.32 1.69
C SER A 237 2.60 -9.46 1.52
N LEU A 238 3.54 -9.93 0.70
CA LEU A 238 4.75 -9.21 0.31
C LEU A 238 4.77 -8.92 -1.19
N PHE A 239 5.35 -7.79 -1.59
CA PHE A 239 5.67 -7.53 -2.99
C PHE A 239 7.03 -8.14 -3.38
N ILE A 240 8.08 -7.86 -2.61
CA ILE A 240 9.43 -8.39 -2.80
C ILE A 240 9.98 -8.85 -1.44
N GLY A 241 10.49 -10.07 -1.35
CA GLY A 241 11.15 -10.60 -0.15
C GLY A 241 10.64 -11.97 0.25
N ASP A 242 11.27 -12.54 1.27
CA ASP A 242 11.09 -13.94 1.63
C ASP A 242 10.14 -14.10 2.83
N VAL A 243 9.41 -15.23 2.87
CA VAL A 243 8.51 -15.56 3.99
C VAL A 243 8.86 -16.92 4.56
N ASP A 244 9.37 -16.93 5.78
CA ASP A 244 9.70 -18.12 6.54
C ASP A 244 8.77 -18.26 7.74
N VAL A 245 7.99 -19.34 7.79
CA VAL A 245 7.20 -19.72 8.96
C VAL A 245 7.58 -21.13 9.38
N ARG A 246 8.09 -21.29 10.59
CA ARG A 246 8.61 -22.58 11.08
C ARG A 246 8.15 -22.89 12.50
N TYR A 247 8.00 -24.17 12.80
CA TYR A 247 7.85 -24.62 14.17
C TYR A 247 9.19 -24.47 14.93
N LEU A 248 9.10 -24.17 16.22
CA LEU A 248 10.22 -24.17 17.17
C LEU A 248 10.64 -25.59 17.58
#